data_AF-X6GKN3-F1
#
_entry.id   AF-X6GKN3-F1
#
_cell.length_a   1.000
_cell.length_b   1.000
_cell.length_c   1.000
_cell.angle_alpha   90.00
_cell.angle_beta   90.00
_cell.angle_gamma   90.00
#
_symmetry.space_group_name_H-M   'P 1'
#
loop_
_entity.id
_entity.type
_entity.pdbx_description
1 polymer ?
#
loop_
_entity_poly.entity_id
_entity_poly.type
_entity_poly.pdbx_seq_one_letter_code
_entity_poly.pdbx_strand_id
1 'polypeptide(L)'
;MKIAQRLCRASIAGVVLVVISGCGPDETSDNDGFSLVNEEIYDVPAKTQIEQHVVAQGVPTKSELETEILKRFRAAKKRSGFRHHNSPTNIYIYVYGSEEQARAEQGLWIAMLAKNYHDTWEPPVLMDEGRLAALSKAPEDRFGLSEDVRKKVFKESVGAENRASREAMELIPDSRLTEQTNLGNGLIEKYKAEVVARYGITQEQLSKVQVEGITKGWLRQ
;
A
#
# COMPACT_ATOMS: atom_id res chain seq x y z
N MET A 1 44.41 68.54 -3.45
CA MET A 1 43.87 69.76 -2.82
C MET A 1 42.88 70.41 -3.79
N LYS A 2 41.70 70.84 -3.30
CA LYS A 2 40.48 71.38 -3.99
C LYS A 2 39.33 70.40 -4.34
N ILE A 3 38.58 70.10 -3.28
CA ILE A 3 37.12 70.12 -3.04
C ILE A 3 36.18 70.56 -4.21
N ALA A 4 35.10 69.78 -4.44
CA ALA A 4 33.67 70.20 -4.42
C ALA A 4 32.79 69.04 -4.97
N GLN A 5 32.15 68.21 -4.15
CA GLN A 5 30.76 68.32 -3.66
C GLN A 5 29.71 68.82 -4.69
N ARG A 6 28.83 67.91 -5.14
CA ARG A 6 27.41 68.20 -5.34
C ARG A 6 26.55 67.03 -4.85
N LEU A 7 25.77 67.32 -3.84
CA LEU A 7 24.62 66.56 -3.35
C LEU A 7 23.44 66.78 -4.30
N CYS A 8 22.71 65.72 -4.63
CA CYS A 8 21.28 65.79 -4.92
C CYS A 8 20.57 64.71 -4.12
N ARG A 9 19.56 65.14 -3.36
CA ARG A 9 18.70 64.32 -2.50
C ARG A 9 17.51 63.77 -3.31
N ALA A 10 17.20 62.51 -3.01
CA ALA A 10 15.89 61.89 -2.79
C ALA A 10 14.73 62.10 -3.80
N SER A 11 14.22 60.99 -4.35
CA SER A 11 12.91 60.46 -3.89
C SER A 11 12.50 59.15 -4.60
N ILE A 12 12.17 58.17 -3.74
CA ILE A 12 10.95 57.35 -3.74
C ILE A 12 10.76 56.24 -4.79
N ALA A 13 10.54 55.06 -4.21
CA ALA A 13 9.73 53.92 -4.65
C ALA A 13 10.24 53.06 -5.81
N GLY A 14 10.40 51.77 -5.49
CA GLY A 14 10.55 50.72 -6.49
C GLY A 14 11.27 49.50 -5.95
N VAL A 15 10.64 48.78 -5.03
CA VAL A 15 11.03 47.41 -4.68
C VAL A 15 10.79 46.52 -5.89
N VAL A 16 11.84 46.04 -6.55
CA VAL A 16 11.91 44.71 -7.15
C VAL A 16 13.36 44.26 -7.08
N LEU A 17 13.76 43.65 -5.96
CA LEU A 17 14.98 42.85 -5.93
C LEU A 17 14.57 41.44 -6.37
N VAL A 18 14.81 41.13 -7.65
CA VAL A 18 14.74 39.76 -8.14
C VAL A 18 15.90 39.01 -7.49
N VAL A 19 15.60 38.22 -6.46
CA VAL A 19 16.53 37.22 -5.95
C VAL A 19 16.54 36.08 -6.94
N ILE A 20 17.49 36.12 -7.87
CA ILE A 20 17.88 34.95 -8.66
C ILE A 20 18.76 34.11 -7.75
N SER A 21 18.15 33.22 -6.97
CA SER A 21 18.87 32.21 -6.19
C SER A 21 18.41 30.82 -6.58
N GLY A 22 19.33 30.04 -7.13
CA GLY A 22 19.29 28.59 -7.07
C GLY A 22 18.85 27.88 -8.34
N CYS A 23 19.79 27.72 -9.28
CA CYS A 23 19.94 26.43 -9.95
C CYS A 23 20.26 25.40 -8.84
N GLY A 24 19.27 24.57 -8.49
CA GLY A 24 19.51 23.25 -7.94
C GLY A 24 19.02 22.25 -8.98
N PRO A 25 19.78 21.20 -9.32
CA PRO A 25 19.18 20.09 -10.04
C PRO A 25 18.09 19.52 -9.14
N ASP A 26 16.86 19.54 -9.65
CA ASP A 26 15.77 18.73 -9.14
C ASP A 26 16.17 17.27 -9.38
N GLU A 27 16.91 16.67 -8.45
CA GLU A 27 17.14 15.22 -8.42
C GLU A 27 15.87 14.54 -7.92
N THR A 28 14.78 14.69 -8.66
CA THR A 28 13.78 13.65 -8.77
C THR A 28 14.39 12.58 -9.67
N SER A 29 15.20 11.70 -9.06
CA SER A 29 15.51 10.37 -9.60
C SER A 29 14.22 9.55 -9.63
N ASP A 30 13.30 9.96 -10.49
CA ASP A 30 12.04 9.29 -10.79
C ASP A 30 12.32 8.13 -11.73
N ASN A 31 13.00 7.08 -11.24
CA ASN A 31 12.76 5.69 -11.66
C ASN A 31 13.48 4.63 -10.81
N ASP A 32 13.53 4.75 -9.48
CA ASP A 32 14.24 3.79 -8.60
C ASP A 32 13.53 2.42 -8.48
N GLY A 33 12.57 2.10 -9.36
CA GLY A 33 11.80 0.85 -9.27
C GLY A 33 10.86 0.79 -8.07
N PHE A 34 10.64 1.91 -7.37
CA PHE A 34 9.71 2.02 -6.24
C PHE A 34 8.90 3.32 -6.31
N SER A 35 7.59 3.23 -6.08
CA SER A 35 6.68 4.39 -6.04
C SER A 35 6.00 4.53 -4.68
N LEU A 36 5.93 5.74 -4.15
CA LEU A 36 5.15 6.04 -2.95
C LEU A 36 3.67 6.14 -3.34
N VAL A 37 2.82 5.27 -2.78
CA VAL A 37 1.38 5.25 -3.05
C VAL A 37 0.61 6.11 -2.05
N ASN A 38 0.97 6.01 -0.77
CA ASN A 38 0.32 6.76 0.30
C ASN A 38 1.33 7.14 1.37
N GLU A 39 1.17 8.34 1.94
CA GLU A 39 1.87 8.76 3.15
C GLU A 39 0.87 9.38 4.12
N GLU A 40 0.85 8.85 5.33
CA GLU A 40 0.04 9.36 6.42
C GLU A 40 0.92 9.93 7.53
N ILE A 41 0.59 11.13 7.95
CA ILE A 41 1.26 11.81 9.06
C ILE A 41 0.22 12.04 10.15
N TYR A 42 0.42 11.39 11.28
CA TYR A 42 -0.42 11.56 12.45
C TYR A 42 0.39 12.27 13.54
N ASP A 43 0.02 13.51 13.84
CA ASP A 43 0.75 14.39 14.77
C ASP A 43 -0.17 14.88 15.88
N VAL A 44 -0.02 14.29 17.07
CA VAL A 44 -0.77 14.64 18.29
C VAL A 44 0.18 14.66 19.49
N PRO A 45 -0.22 15.23 20.65
CA PRO A 45 0.68 15.34 21.82
C PRO A 45 1.30 14.03 22.30
N ALA A 46 0.62 12.90 22.09
CA ALA A 46 1.08 11.59 22.52
C ALA A 46 1.99 10.90 21.50
N LYS A 47 1.91 11.26 20.21
CA LYS A 47 2.70 10.61 19.14
C LYS A 47 2.77 11.47 17.87
N THR A 48 3.94 11.44 17.23
CA THR A 48 4.13 11.85 15.82
C THR A 48 4.52 10.62 15.02
N GLN A 49 3.64 10.16 14.13
CA GLN A 49 3.81 8.97 13.33
C GLN A 49 3.88 9.34 11.85
N ILE A 50 4.85 8.76 11.14
CA ILE A 50 4.88 8.72 9.69
C ILE A 50 4.63 7.29 9.26
N GLU A 51 3.68 7.11 8.35
CA GLU A 51 3.38 5.83 7.74
C GLU A 51 3.46 5.96 6.22
N GLN A 52 4.23 5.09 5.58
CA GLN A 52 4.45 5.12 4.13
C GLN A 52 4.09 3.76 3.52
N HIS A 53 3.33 3.82 2.43
CA HIS A 53 2.96 2.67 1.60
C HIS A 53 3.63 2.82 0.25
N VAL A 54 4.51 1.88 -0.09
CA VAL A 54 5.39 1.93 -1.26
C VAL A 54 5.15 0.71 -2.14
N VAL A 55 5.20 0.85 -3.45
CA VAL A 55 5.05 -0.25 -4.40
C VAL A 55 6.34 -0.47 -5.16
N ALA A 56 6.78 -1.72 -5.26
CA ALA A 56 7.87 -2.12 -6.13
C ALA A 56 7.38 -2.28 -7.58
N GLN A 57 8.07 -1.65 -8.51
CA GLN A 57 7.86 -1.78 -9.94
C GLN A 57 8.65 -3.00 -10.43
N GLY A 58 7.97 -4.14 -10.55
CA GLY A 58 8.58 -5.41 -10.96
C GLY A 58 8.97 -6.27 -9.75
N VAL A 59 10.04 -7.04 -9.90
CA VAL A 59 10.47 -8.06 -8.92
C VAL A 59 11.76 -7.60 -8.26
N PRO A 60 11.71 -6.95 -7.09
CA PRO A 60 12.90 -6.47 -6.43
C PRO A 60 13.66 -7.63 -5.78
N THR A 61 14.98 -7.48 -5.68
CA THR A 61 15.82 -8.32 -4.84
C THR A 61 15.68 -7.94 -3.36
N LYS A 62 16.08 -8.84 -2.45
CA LYS A 62 16.13 -8.53 -1.01
C LYS A 62 16.98 -7.29 -0.71
N SER A 63 18.12 -7.16 -1.38
CA SER A 63 19.03 -6.02 -1.20
C SER A 63 18.43 -4.69 -1.66
N GLU A 64 17.66 -4.70 -2.76
CA GLU A 64 16.96 -3.50 -3.23
C GLU A 64 15.86 -3.08 -2.26
N LEU A 65 15.07 -4.04 -1.75
CA LEU A 65 14.05 -3.77 -0.72
C LEU A 65 14.65 -3.17 0.55
N GLU A 66 15.74 -3.77 1.05
CA GLU A 66 16.42 -3.29 2.26
C GLU A 66 16.98 -1.88 2.05
N THR A 67 17.63 -1.65 0.91
CA THR A 67 18.22 -0.35 0.58
C THR A 67 17.14 0.74 0.50
N GLU A 68 16.03 0.47 -0.18
CA GLU A 68 14.94 1.44 -0.35
C GLU A 68 14.25 1.74 0.98
N ILE A 69 13.95 0.72 1.79
CA ILE A 69 13.33 0.90 3.10
C ILE A 69 14.23 1.72 4.02
N LEU A 70 15.54 1.40 4.07
CA LEU A 70 16.49 2.15 4.91
C LEU A 70 16.70 3.59 4.42
N LYS A 71 16.70 3.82 3.09
CA LYS A 71 16.74 5.16 2.50
C LYS A 71 15.56 6.00 2.99
N ARG A 72 14.34 5.48 2.86
CA ARG A 72 13.10 6.14 3.32
C ARG A 72 13.07 6.34 4.83
N PHE A 73 13.50 5.33 5.60
CA PHE A 73 13.58 5.43 7.06
C PHE A 73 14.48 6.57 7.50
N ARG A 74 15.69 6.68 6.90
CA ARG A 74 16.63 7.76 7.21
C ARG A 74 16.07 9.13 6.83
N ALA A 75 15.33 9.23 5.72
CA ALA A 75 14.65 10.46 5.33
C ALA A 75 13.55 10.85 6.33
N ALA A 76 12.66 9.91 6.67
CA ALA A 76 11.59 10.11 7.64
C ALA A 76 12.13 10.50 9.03
N LYS A 77 13.18 9.82 9.52
CA LYS A 77 13.83 10.10 10.81
C LYS A 77 14.40 11.52 10.92
N LYS A 78 14.84 12.09 9.79
CA LYS A 78 15.37 13.47 9.72
C LYS A 78 14.28 14.53 9.54
N ARG A 79 13.05 14.12 9.25
CA ARG A 79 11.93 15.06 9.08
C ARG A 79 11.64 15.76 10.41
N SER A 80 11.35 17.04 10.32
CA SER A 80 11.08 17.93 11.45
C SER A 80 9.94 18.87 11.11
N GLY A 81 9.58 19.76 12.04
CA GLY A 81 8.50 20.74 11.85
C GLY A 81 7.12 20.25 12.25
N PHE A 82 7.02 19.18 13.05
CA PHE A 82 5.75 18.75 13.65
C PHE A 82 5.37 19.65 14.82
N ARG A 83 4.09 19.66 15.17
CA ARG A 83 3.52 20.52 16.21
C ARG A 83 3.87 20.05 17.61
N HIS A 84 3.97 18.74 17.80
CA HIS A 84 4.08 18.14 19.14
C HIS A 84 5.45 17.54 19.45
N HIS A 85 6.18 17.08 18.44
CA HIS A 85 7.50 16.48 18.60
C HIS A 85 8.48 17.03 17.56
N ASN A 86 9.76 17.16 17.90
CA ASN A 86 10.76 17.69 16.97
C ASN A 86 11.09 16.73 15.82
N SER A 87 10.81 15.44 16.00
CA SER A 87 11.03 14.34 15.06
C SER A 87 9.94 13.27 15.24
N PRO A 88 9.68 12.40 14.26
CA PRO A 88 8.68 11.34 14.42
C PRO A 88 9.05 10.38 15.55
N THR A 89 8.06 10.05 16.38
CA THR A 89 8.14 9.02 17.42
C THR A 89 7.97 7.62 16.85
N ASN A 90 7.16 7.50 15.79
CA ASN A 90 6.88 6.24 15.11
C ASN A 90 7.11 6.39 13.60
N ILE A 91 7.71 5.38 12.99
CA ILE A 91 7.91 5.33 11.54
C ILE A 91 7.54 3.92 11.07
N TYR A 92 6.57 3.84 10.16
CA TYR A 92 6.18 2.59 9.50
C TYR A 92 6.37 2.74 8.00
N ILE A 93 7.09 1.80 7.41
CA ILE A 93 7.30 1.77 5.96
C ILE A 93 6.93 0.37 5.51
N TYR A 94 5.96 0.29 4.62
CA TYR A 94 5.48 -0.96 4.02
C TYR A 94 5.77 -0.92 2.52
N VAL A 95 6.37 -1.99 2.00
CA VAL A 95 6.59 -2.18 0.57
C VAL A 95 5.71 -3.32 0.09
N TYR A 96 5.05 -3.10 -1.03
CA TYR A 96 4.11 -4.02 -1.67
C TYR A 96 4.58 -4.37 -3.08
N GLY A 97 4.13 -5.52 -3.61
CA GLY A 97 4.39 -5.91 -4.99
C GLY A 97 3.43 -5.27 -6.01
N SER A 98 2.37 -4.62 -5.55
CA SER A 98 1.42 -3.91 -6.42
C SER A 98 0.62 -2.85 -5.64
N GLU A 99 0.04 -1.88 -6.37
CA GLU A 99 -0.82 -0.87 -5.76
C GLU A 99 -2.07 -1.45 -5.11
N GLU A 100 -2.61 -2.54 -5.66
CA GLU A 100 -3.79 -3.20 -5.11
C GLU A 100 -3.50 -3.77 -3.72
N GLN A 101 -2.31 -4.35 -3.54
CA GLN A 101 -1.85 -4.83 -2.24
C GLN A 101 -1.67 -3.67 -1.25
N ALA A 102 -1.10 -2.54 -1.71
CA ALA A 102 -0.93 -1.36 -0.89
C ALA A 102 -2.27 -0.80 -0.40
N ARG A 103 -3.28 -0.67 -1.27
CA ARG A 103 -4.64 -0.20 -0.94
C ARG A 103 -5.46 -1.18 -0.10
N ALA A 104 -5.08 -2.45 -0.11
CA ALA A 104 -5.69 -3.43 0.78
C ALA A 104 -5.22 -3.26 2.22
N GLU A 105 -4.03 -2.69 2.46
CA GLU A 105 -3.38 -2.38 3.76
C GLU A 105 -3.18 -3.59 4.71
N GLN A 106 -3.87 -4.71 4.48
CA GLN A 106 -4.01 -5.87 5.37
C GLN A 106 -2.78 -6.80 5.37
N GLY A 107 -1.64 -6.28 5.79
CA GLY A 107 -0.45 -7.10 6.04
C GLY A 107 0.00 -7.89 4.81
N LEU A 108 -0.26 -7.37 3.60
CA LEU A 108 0.13 -7.93 2.30
C LEU A 108 1.50 -7.44 1.81
N TRP A 109 2.25 -6.76 2.66
CA TRP A 109 3.58 -6.26 2.34
C TRP A 109 4.54 -7.41 2.02
N ILE A 110 5.49 -7.13 1.13
CA ILE A 110 6.63 -8.00 0.82
C ILE A 110 7.84 -7.67 1.68
N ALA A 111 7.94 -6.43 2.15
CA ALA A 111 8.90 -6.02 3.16
C ALA A 111 8.34 -4.87 4.00
N MET A 112 8.77 -4.78 5.25
CA MET A 112 8.38 -3.70 6.14
C MET A 112 9.48 -3.31 7.13
N LEU A 113 9.42 -2.08 7.61
CA LEU A 113 10.16 -1.63 8.77
C LEU A 113 9.21 -0.86 9.68
N ALA A 114 9.23 -1.21 10.97
CA ALA A 114 8.43 -0.57 12.00
C ALA A 114 9.32 -0.09 13.15
N LYS A 115 9.29 1.22 13.41
CA LYS A 115 9.88 1.87 14.57
C LYS A 115 8.77 2.38 15.48
N ASN A 116 8.76 1.92 16.72
CA ASN A 116 7.90 2.41 17.78
C ASN A 116 8.65 3.39 18.69
N TYR A 117 7.89 4.18 19.45
CA TYR A 117 8.45 5.18 20.38
C TYR A 117 9.48 4.60 21.37
N HIS A 118 9.20 3.42 21.93
CA HIS A 118 10.04 2.79 22.96
C HIS A 118 11.24 2.01 22.41
N ASP A 119 11.36 1.86 21.10
CA ASP A 119 12.49 1.12 20.52
C ASP A 119 13.77 1.95 20.65
N THR A 120 14.77 1.41 21.33
CA THR A 120 16.07 2.07 21.56
C THR A 120 17.14 1.68 20.54
N TRP A 121 16.81 0.74 19.67
CA TRP A 121 17.70 0.12 18.70
C TRP A 121 17.18 0.38 17.26
N GLU A 122 18.01 0.13 16.25
CA GLU A 122 17.66 0.37 14.85
C GLU A 122 16.79 -0.78 14.30
N PRO A 123 15.52 -0.53 13.91
CA PRO A 123 14.54 -1.56 13.53
C PRO A 123 15.03 -2.40 12.35
N PRO A 124 14.87 -3.75 12.33
CA PRO A 124 15.28 -4.51 11.16
C PRO A 124 14.30 -4.26 10.03
N VAL A 125 14.75 -4.52 8.82
CA VAL A 125 13.84 -4.75 7.70
C VAL A 125 13.32 -6.18 7.79
N LEU A 126 12.02 -6.34 7.91
CA LEU A 126 11.34 -7.63 7.84
C LEU A 126 10.92 -7.89 6.39
N MET A 127 11.05 -9.13 5.93
CA MET A 127 10.68 -9.53 4.57
C MET A 127 9.80 -10.77 4.59
N ASP A 128 8.78 -10.78 3.74
CA ASP A 128 7.98 -11.98 3.46
C ASP A 128 8.57 -12.67 2.24
N GLU A 129 9.42 -13.67 2.48
CA GLU A 129 10.11 -14.41 1.42
C GLU A 129 9.14 -15.16 0.50
N GLY A 130 8.00 -15.63 1.04
CA GLY A 130 7.00 -16.36 0.28
C GLY A 130 6.32 -15.46 -0.75
N ARG A 131 5.95 -14.24 -0.34
CA ARG A 131 5.37 -13.26 -1.26
C ARG A 131 6.39 -12.67 -2.21
N LEU A 132 7.60 -12.40 -1.76
CA LEU A 132 8.67 -11.95 -2.64
C LEU A 132 8.96 -12.98 -3.75
N ALA A 133 9.05 -14.27 -3.39
CA ALA A 133 9.21 -15.35 -4.35
C ALA A 133 7.97 -15.55 -5.24
N ALA A 134 6.79 -15.11 -4.82
CA ALA A 134 5.59 -15.17 -5.65
C ALA A 134 5.59 -14.09 -6.75
N LEU A 135 6.28 -12.97 -6.57
CA LEU A 135 6.40 -11.91 -7.58
C LEU A 135 7.25 -12.34 -8.79
N SER A 136 8.27 -13.19 -8.56
CA SER A 136 9.16 -13.68 -9.62
C SER A 136 8.56 -14.79 -10.47
N LYS A 137 7.41 -15.34 -10.07
CA LYS A 137 6.74 -16.39 -10.83
C LYS A 137 6.01 -15.76 -12.01
N ALA A 138 6.35 -16.22 -13.22
CA ALA A 138 5.57 -15.91 -14.40
C ALA A 138 4.08 -16.21 -14.14
N PRO A 139 3.14 -15.49 -14.77
CA PRO A 139 1.74 -15.87 -14.74
C PRO A 139 1.59 -17.32 -15.21
N GLU A 140 1.48 -18.24 -14.26
CA GLU A 140 1.36 -19.66 -14.58
C GLU A 140 -0.05 -19.92 -15.09
N ASP A 141 -0.18 -20.67 -16.18
CA ASP A 141 -1.44 -21.36 -16.48
C ASP A 141 -1.64 -22.45 -15.41
N ARG A 142 -2.56 -22.20 -14.48
CA ARG A 142 -2.91 -23.15 -13.43
C ARG A 142 -4.32 -23.61 -13.68
N PHE A 143 -4.53 -24.92 -13.64
CA PHE A 143 -5.84 -25.53 -13.90
C PHE A 143 -6.36 -25.27 -15.32
N GLY A 144 -5.46 -24.99 -16.28
CA GLY A 144 -5.81 -24.57 -17.63
C GLY A 144 -6.38 -23.14 -17.71
N LEU A 145 -6.26 -22.36 -16.63
CA LEU A 145 -6.71 -20.97 -16.57
C LEU A 145 -5.51 -20.02 -16.45
N SER A 146 -5.54 -18.92 -17.21
CA SER A 146 -4.61 -17.81 -17.01
C SER A 146 -4.89 -17.09 -15.70
N GLU A 147 -3.94 -16.30 -15.20
CA GLU A 147 -4.12 -15.56 -13.94
C GLU A 147 -5.33 -14.62 -13.99
N ASP A 148 -5.56 -13.91 -15.10
CA ASP A 148 -6.69 -13.00 -15.22
C ASP A 148 -8.04 -13.72 -15.13
N VAL A 149 -8.11 -14.93 -15.70
CA VAL A 149 -9.30 -15.78 -15.56
C VAL A 149 -9.44 -16.25 -14.11
N ARG A 150 -8.34 -16.63 -13.43
CA ARG A 150 -8.39 -16.99 -12.00
C ARG A 150 -8.81 -15.82 -11.11
N LYS A 151 -8.36 -14.59 -11.38
CA LYS A 151 -8.84 -13.37 -10.70
C LYS A 151 -10.35 -13.20 -10.87
N LYS A 152 -10.86 -13.43 -12.09
CA LYS A 152 -12.30 -13.36 -12.35
C LYS A 152 -13.09 -14.44 -11.60
N VAL A 153 -12.60 -15.68 -11.62
CA VAL A 153 -13.16 -16.80 -10.82
C VAL A 153 -13.20 -16.45 -9.34
N PHE A 154 -12.10 -15.91 -8.80
CA PHE A 154 -12.02 -15.48 -7.40
C PHE A 154 -13.10 -14.45 -7.07
N LYS A 155 -13.20 -13.37 -7.86
CA LYS A 155 -14.20 -12.31 -7.65
C LYS A 155 -15.62 -12.84 -7.71
N GLU A 156 -15.94 -13.70 -8.69
CA GLU A 156 -17.26 -14.30 -8.79
C GLU A 156 -17.57 -15.22 -7.61
N SER A 157 -16.59 -15.94 -7.08
CA SER A 157 -16.76 -16.79 -5.89
C SER A 157 -17.04 -15.98 -4.62
N VAL A 158 -16.37 -14.84 -4.43
CA VAL A 158 -16.63 -13.92 -3.32
C VAL A 158 -18.00 -13.23 -3.50
N GLY A 159 -18.34 -12.86 -4.74
CA GLY A 159 -19.66 -12.34 -5.08
C GLY A 159 -20.79 -13.33 -4.78
N ALA A 160 -20.56 -14.62 -5.04
CA ALA A 160 -21.49 -15.70 -4.70
C ALA A 160 -21.71 -15.82 -3.18
N GLU A 161 -20.63 -15.72 -2.38
CA GLU A 161 -20.73 -15.73 -0.92
C GLU A 161 -21.53 -14.52 -0.40
N ASN A 162 -21.19 -13.32 -0.86
CA ASN A 162 -21.90 -12.09 -0.48
C ASN A 162 -23.38 -12.14 -0.85
N ARG A 163 -23.70 -12.68 -2.03
CA ARG A 163 -25.07 -12.87 -2.49
C ARG A 163 -25.82 -13.85 -1.59
N ALA A 164 -25.23 -14.99 -1.28
CA ALA A 164 -25.83 -16.00 -0.41
C ALA A 164 -26.11 -15.44 1.00
N SER A 165 -25.16 -14.71 1.59
CA SER A 165 -25.35 -14.07 2.89
C SER A 165 -26.50 -13.06 2.87
N ARG A 166 -26.55 -12.18 1.85
CA ARG A 166 -27.63 -11.19 1.72
C ARG A 166 -29.00 -11.86 1.56
N GLU A 167 -29.12 -12.85 0.67
CA GLU A 167 -30.39 -13.56 0.47
C GLU A 167 -30.84 -14.30 1.73
N ALA A 168 -29.91 -14.90 2.49
CA ALA A 168 -30.25 -15.53 3.76
C ALA A 168 -30.76 -14.52 4.81
N MET A 169 -30.14 -13.33 4.88
CA MET A 169 -30.59 -12.22 5.72
C MET A 169 -31.95 -11.65 5.31
N GLU A 170 -32.25 -11.61 4.02
CA GLU A 170 -33.55 -11.13 3.53
C GLU A 170 -34.68 -12.13 3.83
N LEU A 171 -34.38 -13.44 3.80
CA LEU A 171 -35.39 -14.49 3.95
C LEU A 171 -35.61 -14.95 5.40
N ILE A 172 -34.59 -14.84 6.25
CA ILE A 172 -34.63 -15.32 7.64
C ILE A 172 -34.34 -14.16 8.59
N PRO A 173 -35.23 -13.87 9.56
CA PRO A 173 -35.02 -12.77 10.50
C PRO A 173 -33.81 -13.03 11.41
N ASP A 174 -33.14 -11.95 11.83
CA ASP A 174 -31.93 -11.99 12.66
C ASP A 174 -32.09 -12.72 14.01
N SER A 175 -33.32 -12.90 14.48
CA SER A 175 -33.60 -13.70 15.68
C SER A 175 -33.37 -15.21 15.48
N ARG A 176 -33.22 -15.69 14.24
CA ARG A 176 -33.05 -17.11 13.87
C ARG A 176 -31.68 -17.37 13.22
N LEU A 177 -30.61 -16.92 13.88
CA LEU A 177 -29.22 -16.98 13.39
C LEU A 177 -28.80 -18.37 12.87
N THR A 178 -29.18 -19.45 13.54
CA THR A 178 -28.82 -20.82 13.12
C THR A 178 -29.43 -21.17 11.76
N GLU A 179 -30.69 -20.81 11.54
CA GLU A 179 -31.39 -21.10 10.29
C GLU A 179 -30.89 -20.22 9.15
N GLN A 180 -30.61 -18.96 9.45
CA GLN A 180 -29.98 -18.03 8.53
C GLN A 180 -28.61 -18.53 8.09
N THR A 181 -27.79 -19.05 9.02
CA THR A 181 -26.49 -19.64 8.73
C THR A 181 -26.61 -20.88 7.86
N ASN A 182 -27.54 -21.79 8.18
CA ASN A 182 -27.75 -23.02 7.42
C ASN A 182 -28.22 -22.71 5.98
N LEU A 183 -29.16 -21.78 5.82
CA LEU A 183 -29.60 -21.33 4.50
C LEU A 183 -28.46 -20.67 3.72
N GLY A 184 -27.71 -19.77 4.39
CA GLY A 184 -26.55 -19.11 3.82
C GLY A 184 -25.52 -20.11 3.30
N ASN A 185 -25.14 -21.11 4.08
CA ASN A 185 -24.21 -22.16 3.66
C ASN A 185 -24.72 -22.95 2.46
N GLY A 186 -26.00 -23.32 2.44
CA GLY A 186 -26.61 -24.02 1.29
C GLY A 186 -26.60 -23.16 0.02
N LEU A 187 -26.85 -21.86 0.14
CA LEU A 187 -26.78 -20.91 -0.97
C LEU A 187 -25.34 -20.68 -1.45
N ILE A 188 -24.36 -20.62 -0.54
CA ILE A 188 -22.94 -20.54 -0.89
C ILE A 188 -22.53 -21.72 -1.76
N GLU A 189 -22.85 -22.95 -1.33
CA GLU A 189 -22.51 -24.16 -2.08
C GLU A 189 -23.16 -24.16 -3.46
N LYS A 190 -24.45 -23.78 -3.54
CA LYS A 190 -25.17 -23.65 -4.81
C LYS A 190 -24.50 -22.65 -5.75
N TYR A 191 -24.24 -21.42 -5.28
CA TYR A 191 -23.68 -20.37 -6.14
C TYR A 191 -22.22 -20.62 -6.51
N LYS A 192 -21.42 -21.22 -5.62
CA LYS A 192 -20.08 -21.68 -5.98
C LYS A 192 -20.12 -22.80 -7.03
N ALA A 193 -21.08 -23.72 -6.96
CA ALA A 193 -21.25 -24.73 -8.01
C ALA A 193 -21.57 -24.11 -9.38
N GLU A 194 -22.33 -23.01 -9.44
CA GLU A 194 -22.57 -22.25 -10.68
C GLU A 194 -21.27 -21.63 -11.23
N VAL A 195 -20.40 -21.09 -10.37
CA VAL A 195 -19.08 -20.58 -10.77
C VAL A 195 -18.22 -21.72 -11.32
N VAL A 196 -18.16 -22.86 -10.63
CA VAL A 196 -17.42 -24.05 -11.06
C VAL A 196 -17.86 -24.50 -12.45
N ALA A 197 -19.17 -24.64 -12.67
CA ALA A 197 -19.73 -25.05 -13.96
C ALA A 197 -19.42 -24.05 -15.08
N ARG A 198 -19.49 -22.74 -14.80
CA ARG A 198 -19.23 -21.68 -15.79
C ARG A 198 -17.81 -21.70 -16.31
N TYR A 199 -16.84 -21.98 -15.44
CA TYR A 199 -15.41 -21.95 -15.78
C TYR A 199 -14.82 -23.32 -16.11
N GLY A 200 -15.64 -24.39 -16.09
CA GLY A 200 -15.18 -25.74 -16.39
C GLY A 200 -14.10 -26.25 -15.42
N ILE A 201 -14.12 -25.77 -14.18
CA ILE A 201 -13.16 -26.18 -13.14
C ILE A 201 -13.78 -27.19 -12.18
N THR A 202 -13.00 -27.72 -11.24
CA THR A 202 -13.49 -28.51 -10.10
C THR A 202 -13.64 -27.65 -8.85
N GLN A 203 -14.38 -28.15 -7.86
CA GLN A 203 -14.47 -27.49 -6.54
C GLN A 203 -13.10 -27.33 -5.87
N GLU A 204 -12.24 -28.35 -5.98
CA GLU A 204 -10.87 -28.29 -5.45
C GLU A 204 -10.04 -27.18 -6.11
N GLN A 205 -10.20 -27.02 -7.44
CA GLN A 205 -9.54 -25.93 -8.17
C GLN A 205 -10.08 -24.57 -7.75
N LEU A 206 -11.40 -24.45 -7.54
CA LEU A 206 -12.00 -23.23 -6.99
C LEU A 206 -11.40 -22.89 -5.61
N SER A 207 -11.30 -23.86 -4.70
CA SER A 207 -10.68 -23.64 -3.38
C SER A 207 -9.23 -23.17 -3.50
N LYS A 208 -8.44 -23.76 -4.42
CA LYS A 208 -7.06 -23.33 -4.68
C LYS A 208 -6.99 -21.90 -5.26
N VAL A 209 -7.94 -21.50 -6.09
CA VAL A 209 -8.07 -20.12 -6.59
C VAL A 209 -8.46 -19.17 -5.46
N GLN A 210 -9.34 -19.58 -4.54
CA GLN A 210 -9.70 -18.78 -3.36
C GLN A 210 -8.49 -18.51 -2.46
N VAL A 211 -7.69 -19.54 -2.17
CA VAL A 211 -6.44 -19.39 -1.43
C VAL A 211 -5.47 -18.46 -2.17
N GLU A 212 -5.27 -18.67 -3.48
CA GLU A 212 -4.39 -17.81 -4.29
C GLU A 212 -4.85 -16.35 -4.23
N GLY A 213 -6.15 -16.08 -4.36
CA GLY A 213 -6.68 -14.73 -4.34
C GLY A 213 -6.56 -14.03 -2.99
N ILE A 214 -6.68 -14.77 -1.88
CA ILE A 214 -6.40 -14.23 -0.53
C ILE A 214 -4.90 -13.92 -0.39
N THR A 215 -4.04 -14.86 -0.77
CA THR A 215 -2.57 -14.69 -0.66
C THR A 215 -2.07 -13.52 -1.51
N LYS A 216 -2.64 -13.33 -2.71
CA LYS A 216 -2.26 -12.26 -3.64
C LYS A 216 -3.03 -10.95 -3.45
N GLY A 217 -4.08 -10.93 -2.61
CA GLY A 217 -4.83 -9.71 -2.28
C GLY A 217 -5.88 -9.27 -3.30
N TRP A 218 -6.59 -10.18 -3.96
CA TRP A 218 -7.51 -9.87 -5.07
C TRP A 218 -8.89 -9.31 -4.64
N LEU A 219 -9.12 -9.01 -3.35
CA LEU A 219 -10.45 -8.71 -2.79
C LEU A 219 -11.01 -7.30 -3.05
N ARG A 220 -10.19 -6.28 -3.36
CA ARG A 220 -10.62 -4.86 -3.42
C ARG A 220 -10.56 -4.21 -4.82
N GLN A 221 -10.63 -4.99 -5.89
CA GLN A 221 -10.59 -4.49 -7.28
C GLN A 221 -11.98 -4.25 -7.88
#